data_AF-A0AAE9F7C1-F1
#
_entry.id   AF-A0AAE9F7C1-F1
#
_cell.length_a   1.000
_cell.length_b   1.000
_cell.length_c   1.000
_cell.angle_alpha   90.00
_cell.angle_beta   90.00
_cell.angle_gamma   90.00
#
_symmetry.space_group_name_H-M   'P 1'
#
loop_
_entity.id
_entity.type
_entity.pdbx_description
1 polymer ?
#
loop_
_entity_poly.entity_id
_entity_poly.type
_entity_poly.pdbx_seq_one_letter_code
_entity_poly.pdbx_strand_id
1 'polypeptide(L)'
;MFTSLLHGLVRNIPKDLCGSMHSNHTEMVVLSDTMFNYFVVIVQSESSVDTISLFDNNNFFELSVCPISSSPLIKTMGVTADLNMRKGIKVVLNPTQEYFDQFQEWITETERWNYRRAEYKLWCTAFEKFWLYMAIDEENDECVSVVSLALQRNSDGKKLYSIGNYYCVPEWRGKGISNKLFVQVMKHVGKENCTLFGAVEMSSLYATRFNFSIMNEYWHNFADMDAADLVIPAMPNGFTCKKIEENDWEKLHEYDETICDLNRRKYMKSNLSTAGTIARLVTNETGKIVGFGAIKMATGNELILAPLYAESFDAATALMASILKGIPNLLSFTSLITIYPDANNDVPRLLSLISNDNFDSHQAYRHQFTKEMMDFPQHKIYGTDEVSHSPC
;
A
#
# COMPACT_ATOMS: atom_id res chain seq x y z
N MET A 1 -20.38 10.93 21.03
CA MET A 1 -20.60 9.95 19.95
C MET A 1 -20.19 8.53 20.33
N PHE A 2 -19.16 8.30 21.16
CA PHE A 2 -18.83 6.94 21.64
C PHE A 2 -19.81 6.40 22.72
N THR A 3 -20.37 7.27 23.55
CA THR A 3 -21.35 6.91 24.60
C THR A 3 -22.73 6.48 24.08
N SER A 4 -23.08 6.83 22.83
CA SER A 4 -24.35 6.42 22.21
C SER A 4 -24.28 5.06 21.51
N LEU A 5 -23.09 4.62 21.08
CA LEU A 5 -22.91 3.28 20.49
C LEU A 5 -22.96 2.17 21.57
N LEU A 6 -22.43 2.42 22.77
CA LEU A 6 -22.47 1.42 23.86
C LEU A 6 -23.90 1.15 24.39
N HIS A 7 -24.77 2.16 24.43
CA HIS A 7 -26.16 1.98 24.87
C HIS A 7 -27.00 1.11 23.91
N GLY A 8 -26.58 0.97 22.65
CA GLY A 8 -27.25 0.11 21.66
C GLY A 8 -26.91 -1.37 21.80
N LEU A 9 -25.65 -1.69 22.11
CA LEU A 9 -25.17 -3.09 22.24
C LEU A 9 -25.69 -3.80 23.50
N VAL A 10 -25.92 -3.06 24.59
CA VAL A 10 -26.40 -3.64 25.87
C VAL A 10 -27.88 -4.03 25.83
N ARG A 11 -28.68 -3.51 24.87
CA ARG A 11 -30.14 -3.77 24.83
C ARG A 11 -30.55 -5.11 24.20
N ASN A 12 -29.62 -5.85 23.58
CA ASN A 12 -29.94 -7.07 22.82
C ASN A 12 -29.39 -8.37 23.42
N ILE A 13 -28.94 -8.37 24.68
CA ILE A 13 -28.47 -9.58 25.37
C ILE A 13 -29.61 -10.17 26.21
N PRO A 14 -29.96 -11.46 26.07
CA PRO A 14 -30.92 -12.13 26.95
C PRO A 14 -30.47 -12.02 28.41
N LYS A 15 -31.38 -11.62 29.32
CA LYS A 15 -31.08 -11.36 30.75
C LYS A 15 -30.50 -12.57 31.50
N ASP A 16 -30.65 -13.75 30.90
CA ASP A 16 -30.37 -15.06 31.45
C ASP A 16 -28.85 -15.38 31.44
N LEU A 17 -28.03 -14.55 30.75
CA LEU A 17 -26.58 -14.72 30.60
C LEU A 17 -25.73 -13.72 31.41
N CYS A 18 -26.34 -12.82 32.16
CA CYS A 18 -25.63 -11.80 32.95
C CYS A 18 -25.64 -12.12 34.44
N GLY A 19 -24.49 -12.48 35.01
CA GLY A 19 -24.27 -12.48 36.46
C GLY A 19 -23.67 -11.16 36.93
N SER A 20 -24.28 -10.48 37.90
CA SER A 20 -23.73 -9.27 38.52
C SER A 20 -23.12 -9.57 39.89
N MET A 21 -21.85 -9.19 40.11
CA MET A 21 -21.30 -9.00 41.45
C MET A 21 -21.08 -7.50 41.69
N HIS A 22 -21.64 -6.97 42.77
CA HIS A 22 -21.44 -5.59 43.18
C HIS A 22 -20.39 -5.50 44.29
N SER A 23 -19.30 -4.78 44.03
CA SER A 23 -18.52 -4.09 45.07
C SER A 23 -18.35 -2.64 44.66
N ASN A 24 -18.43 -1.75 45.64
CA ASN A 24 -18.45 -0.30 45.43
C ASN A 24 -17.25 0.15 44.59
N HIS A 25 -17.54 0.76 43.43
CA HIS A 25 -16.64 1.42 42.48
C HIS A 25 -16.06 0.62 41.30
N THR A 26 -16.64 -0.51 40.90
CA THR A 26 -16.29 -1.14 39.61
C THR A 26 -17.48 -1.85 38.99
N GLU A 27 -17.87 -1.48 37.77
CA GLU A 27 -18.78 -2.28 36.94
C GLU A 27 -17.97 -3.34 36.19
N MET A 28 -18.36 -4.60 36.34
CA MET A 28 -17.75 -5.74 35.64
C MET A 28 -18.80 -6.32 34.70
N VAL A 29 -18.54 -6.24 33.39
CA VAL A 29 -19.38 -6.85 32.35
C VAL A 29 -18.69 -8.10 31.85
N VAL A 30 -19.32 -9.26 32.05
CA VAL A 30 -18.83 -10.56 31.55
C VAL A 30 -19.62 -10.91 30.29
N LEU A 31 -18.93 -11.11 29.17
CA LEU A 31 -19.52 -11.61 27.93
C LEU A 31 -18.99 -13.04 27.70
N SER A 32 -19.89 -14.01 27.59
CA SER A 32 -19.55 -15.38 27.18
C SER A 32 -20.04 -15.62 25.75
N ASP A 33 -19.12 -15.97 24.84
CA ASP A 33 -19.48 -16.55 23.54
C ASP A 33 -19.15 -18.04 23.57
N THR A 34 -20.13 -18.90 23.27
CA THR A 34 -20.00 -20.36 23.35
C THR A 34 -19.12 -20.95 22.24
N MET A 35 -18.63 -20.14 21.30
CA MET A 35 -17.76 -20.60 20.22
C MET A 35 -16.26 -20.44 20.49
N PHE A 36 -15.84 -19.62 21.45
CA PHE A 36 -14.43 -19.43 21.80
C PHE A 36 -14.28 -19.19 23.32
N ASN A 37 -13.47 -20.02 24.00
CA ASN A 37 -13.23 -19.95 25.45
C ASN A 37 -12.39 -18.71 25.86
N TYR A 38 -12.93 -17.50 25.74
CA TYR A 38 -12.29 -16.27 26.22
C TYR A 38 -13.24 -15.47 27.11
N PHE A 39 -12.68 -14.88 28.16
CA PHE A 39 -13.37 -13.89 28.99
C PHE A 39 -12.79 -12.50 28.69
N VAL A 40 -13.67 -11.52 28.48
CA VAL A 40 -13.29 -10.11 28.37
C VAL A 40 -13.71 -9.40 29.64
N VAL A 41 -12.76 -8.78 30.34
CA VAL A 41 -13.04 -7.93 31.50
C VAL A 41 -12.72 -6.48 31.12
N ILE A 42 -13.73 -5.62 31.21
CA ILE A 42 -13.58 -4.18 30.98
C ILE A 42 -13.68 -3.48 32.33
N VAL A 43 -12.63 -2.77 32.73
CA VAL A 43 -12.61 -1.96 33.96
C VAL A 43 -12.76 -0.50 33.57
N GLN A 44 -13.84 0.14 34.01
CA GLN A 44 -14.05 1.59 33.84
C GLN A 44 -13.67 2.32 35.12
N SER A 45 -12.76 3.30 35.02
CA SER A 45 -12.57 4.35 36.02
C SER A 45 -13.06 5.69 35.45
N GLU A 46 -13.49 6.61 36.31
CA GLU A 46 -14.13 7.89 35.92
C GLU A 46 -13.24 8.85 35.10
N SER A 47 -11.97 8.53 34.84
CA SER A 47 -11.03 9.42 34.14
C SER A 47 -10.33 8.86 32.90
N SER A 48 -10.42 7.56 32.62
CA SER A 48 -9.86 6.95 31.39
C SER A 48 -10.22 5.46 31.31
N VAL A 49 -10.34 4.92 30.08
CA VAL A 49 -10.39 3.47 29.84
C VAL A 49 -8.95 2.98 29.81
N ASP A 50 -8.45 2.44 30.92
CA ASP A 50 -7.01 2.18 31.08
C ASP A 50 -6.56 0.76 30.75
N THR A 51 -7.44 -0.24 30.60
CA THR A 51 -6.98 -1.59 30.23
C THR A 51 -8.08 -2.48 29.64
N ILE A 52 -7.74 -3.30 28.64
CA ILE A 52 -8.53 -4.45 28.18
C ILE A 52 -7.68 -5.70 28.42
N SER A 53 -8.18 -6.63 29.24
CA SER A 53 -7.50 -7.90 29.52
C SER A 53 -8.27 -9.06 28.91
N LEU A 54 -7.56 -9.93 28.20
CA LEU A 54 -8.08 -11.16 27.61
C LEU A 54 -7.54 -12.36 28.40
N PHE A 55 -8.42 -13.29 28.76
CA PHE A 55 -8.04 -14.50 29.50
C PHE A 55 -8.20 -15.75 28.62
N ASP A 56 -7.14 -16.53 28.50
CA ASP A 56 -7.15 -17.94 28.07
C ASP A 56 -6.74 -18.80 29.27
N ASN A 57 -7.26 -20.03 29.36
CA ASN A 57 -7.18 -20.93 30.52
C ASN A 57 -5.76 -21.33 30.97
N ASN A 58 -4.69 -20.83 30.36
CA ASN A 58 -3.32 -21.14 30.78
C ASN A 58 -2.24 -20.05 30.52
N ASN A 59 -2.56 -18.83 30.08
CA ASN A 59 -1.52 -17.79 29.89
C ASN A 59 -2.03 -16.36 30.14
N PHE A 60 -1.17 -15.53 30.74
CA PHE A 60 -1.40 -14.10 31.00
C PHE A 60 -0.82 -13.26 29.87
N PHE A 61 -1.65 -12.42 29.22
CA PHE A 61 -1.20 -11.44 28.24
C PHE A 61 -1.67 -10.04 28.67
N GLU A 62 -0.71 -9.17 28.98
CA GLU A 62 -0.97 -7.77 29.29
C GLU A 62 -0.82 -6.94 28.01
N LEU A 63 -1.95 -6.49 27.44
CA LEU A 63 -1.94 -5.55 26.32
C LEU A 63 -1.95 -4.13 26.89
N SER A 64 -0.78 -3.53 27.00
CA SER A 64 -0.67 -2.09 27.28
C SER A 64 -1.21 -1.31 26.09
N VAL A 65 -2.37 -0.67 26.26
CA VAL A 65 -2.89 0.27 25.28
C VAL A 65 -2.07 1.56 25.44
N CYS A 66 -1.04 1.72 24.59
CA CYS A 66 -0.36 3.01 24.47
C CYS A 66 -1.41 4.09 24.13
N PRO A 67 -1.41 5.24 24.83
CA PRO A 67 -2.31 6.33 24.49
C PRO A 67 -1.99 6.74 23.05
N ILE A 68 -3.01 6.69 22.19
CA ILE A 68 -2.93 7.19 20.82
C ILE A 68 -2.57 8.68 20.93
N SER A 69 -1.30 8.98 20.73
CA SER A 69 -0.85 10.32 20.39
C SER A 69 -1.64 10.72 19.15
N SER A 70 -2.55 11.67 19.33
CA SER A 70 -3.41 12.19 18.27
C SER A 70 -2.55 12.90 17.25
N SER A 71 -2.08 12.16 16.25
CA SER A 71 -1.49 12.74 15.05
C SER A 71 -2.53 13.67 14.40
N PRO A 72 -2.17 14.91 14.04
CA PRO A 72 -3.11 15.86 13.43
C PRO A 72 -3.66 15.42 12.06
N LEU A 73 -3.16 14.32 11.47
CA LEU A 73 -3.54 13.80 10.17
C LEU A 73 -4.94 13.15 10.11
N ILE A 74 -5.50 12.65 11.22
CA ILE A 74 -6.81 11.97 11.21
C ILE A 74 -7.98 12.96 11.00
N LYS A 75 -7.76 14.28 11.10
CA LYS A 75 -8.84 15.30 11.06
C LYS A 75 -9.48 15.59 9.70
N THR A 76 -9.12 14.92 8.60
CA THR A 76 -9.55 15.34 7.24
C THR A 76 -10.10 14.23 6.33
N MET A 77 -10.57 13.11 6.87
CA MET A 77 -11.28 12.12 6.03
C MET A 77 -12.73 12.54 5.75
N GLY A 78 -13.20 12.31 4.53
CA GLY A 78 -14.59 12.49 4.12
C GLY A 78 -15.03 13.94 3.95
N VAL A 79 -14.10 14.86 3.70
CA VAL A 79 -14.43 16.28 3.53
C VAL A 79 -14.89 16.53 2.11
N THR A 80 -16.10 17.06 1.93
CA THR A 80 -16.58 17.51 0.62
C THR A 80 -15.67 18.63 0.10
N ALA A 81 -15.07 18.42 -1.07
CA ALA A 81 -14.30 19.43 -1.76
C ALA A 81 -15.24 20.27 -2.62
N ASP A 82 -15.26 21.59 -2.40
CA ASP A 82 -16.02 22.51 -3.23
C ASP A 82 -15.33 22.71 -4.57
N LEU A 83 -15.62 21.80 -5.50
CA LEU A 83 -15.29 21.92 -6.90
C LEU A 83 -16.59 22.19 -7.65
N ASN A 84 -16.58 23.18 -8.55
CA ASN A 84 -17.70 23.47 -9.44
C ASN A 84 -17.93 22.28 -10.39
N MET A 85 -18.65 21.27 -9.90
CA MET A 85 -19.02 20.06 -10.60
C MET A 85 -20.37 20.22 -11.27
N ARG A 86 -20.65 19.33 -12.22
CA ARG A 86 -22.01 19.23 -12.78
C ARG A 86 -22.97 18.80 -11.67
N LYS A 87 -24.24 19.20 -11.78
CA LYS A 87 -25.31 18.75 -10.87
C LYS A 87 -25.33 17.21 -10.78
N GLY A 88 -25.50 16.68 -9.57
CA GLY A 88 -25.54 15.25 -9.29
C GLY A 88 -24.16 14.62 -9.06
N ILE A 89 -23.08 15.40 -9.04
CA ILE A 89 -21.74 14.91 -8.72
C ILE A 89 -21.20 15.68 -7.51
N LYS A 90 -20.91 14.98 -6.42
CA LYS A 90 -20.15 15.49 -5.27
C LYS A 90 -18.68 15.07 -5.38
N VAL A 91 -17.79 15.84 -4.76
CA VAL A 91 -16.37 15.47 -4.65
C VAL A 91 -16.01 15.36 -3.19
N VAL A 92 -15.33 14.27 -2.83
CA VAL A 92 -14.80 14.05 -1.50
C VAL A 92 -13.28 14.00 -1.55
N LEU A 93 -12.65 14.62 -0.57
CA LEU A 93 -11.22 14.52 -0.31
C LEU A 93 -10.99 13.49 0.80
N ASN A 94 -10.08 12.55 0.53
CA ASN A 94 -9.70 11.46 1.43
C ASN A 94 -10.96 10.74 1.93
N PRO A 95 -11.72 10.07 1.05
CA PRO A 95 -12.95 9.38 1.41
C PRO A 95 -12.77 8.35 2.54
N THR A 96 -13.87 7.85 3.07
CA THR A 96 -13.86 6.68 3.96
C THR A 96 -13.29 5.45 3.23
N GLN A 97 -12.86 4.45 4.00
CA GLN A 97 -12.38 3.18 3.45
C GLN A 97 -13.45 2.52 2.57
N GLU A 98 -14.73 2.62 2.95
CA GLU A 98 -15.85 2.04 2.21
C GLU A 98 -15.93 2.52 0.75
N TYR A 99 -15.82 3.83 0.50
CA TYR A 99 -15.79 4.35 -0.87
C TYR A 99 -14.52 3.93 -1.63
N PHE A 100 -13.38 3.81 -0.95
CA PHE A 100 -12.17 3.29 -1.59
C PHE A 100 -12.32 1.80 -1.94
N ASP A 101 -12.95 1.00 -1.08
CA ASP A 101 -13.20 -0.41 -1.31
C ASP A 101 -14.15 -0.62 -2.51
N GLN A 102 -15.20 0.21 -2.66
CA GLN A 102 -16.04 0.18 -3.87
C GLN A 102 -15.24 0.47 -5.14
N PHE A 103 -14.37 1.49 -5.10
CA PHE A 103 -13.47 1.79 -6.22
C PHE A 103 -12.51 0.62 -6.50
N GLN A 104 -11.95 0.02 -5.45
CA GLN A 104 -11.04 -1.11 -5.54
C GLN A 104 -11.70 -2.32 -6.20
N GLU A 105 -12.92 -2.67 -5.79
CA GLU A 105 -13.67 -3.80 -6.35
C GLU A 105 -13.87 -3.59 -7.86
N TRP A 106 -14.31 -2.39 -8.27
CA TRP A 106 -14.47 -2.06 -9.68
C TRP A 106 -13.19 -2.21 -10.50
N ILE A 107 -12.08 -1.60 -10.05
CA ILE A 107 -10.83 -1.61 -10.83
C ILE A 107 -10.13 -2.96 -10.81
N THR A 108 -10.34 -3.78 -9.77
CA THR A 108 -9.87 -5.16 -9.73
C THR A 108 -10.54 -5.97 -10.84
N GLU A 109 -11.85 -5.83 -11.01
CA GLU A 109 -12.61 -6.58 -12.02
C GLU A 109 -12.37 -6.08 -13.45
N THR A 110 -12.21 -4.76 -13.62
CA THR A 110 -12.19 -4.14 -14.96
C THR A 110 -10.78 -3.87 -15.48
N GLU A 111 -9.85 -3.50 -14.61
CA GLU A 111 -8.50 -3.04 -15.00
C GLU A 111 -7.39 -3.91 -14.39
N ARG A 112 -7.74 -4.87 -13.51
CA ARG A 112 -6.80 -5.71 -12.73
C ARG A 112 -5.83 -4.88 -11.88
N TRP A 113 -6.27 -3.71 -11.41
CA TRP A 113 -5.50 -2.88 -10.48
C TRP A 113 -5.67 -3.42 -9.07
N ASN A 114 -4.97 -4.50 -8.76
CA ASN A 114 -5.11 -5.20 -7.49
C ASN A 114 -4.26 -4.53 -6.41
N TYR A 115 -4.91 -3.84 -5.47
CA TYR A 115 -4.25 -3.37 -4.25
C TYR A 115 -4.56 -4.29 -3.08
N ARG A 116 -3.74 -4.20 -2.03
CA ARG A 116 -4.13 -4.71 -0.71
C ARG A 116 -5.24 -3.82 -0.16
N ARG A 117 -6.20 -4.39 0.58
CA ARG A 117 -7.21 -3.57 1.29
C ARG A 117 -6.60 -2.51 2.21
N ALA A 118 -5.41 -2.78 2.76
CA ALA A 118 -4.69 -1.86 3.63
C ALA A 118 -3.94 -0.72 2.89
N GLU A 119 -3.87 -0.75 1.56
CA GLU A 119 -3.01 0.17 0.78
C GLU A 119 -3.42 1.64 0.95
N TYR A 120 -4.72 1.93 0.89
CA TYR A 120 -5.22 3.29 1.06
C TYR A 120 -4.90 3.87 2.45
N LYS A 121 -5.09 3.07 3.50
CA LYS A 121 -4.73 3.46 4.87
C LYS A 121 -3.21 3.66 5.00
N LEU A 122 -2.42 2.82 4.34
CA LEU A 122 -0.98 2.98 4.28
C LEU A 122 -0.62 4.32 3.65
N TRP A 123 -1.13 4.65 2.47
CA TRP A 123 -0.83 5.92 1.80
C TRP A 123 -1.22 7.14 2.65
N CYS A 124 -2.41 7.11 3.25
CA CYS A 124 -2.90 8.17 4.15
C CYS A 124 -1.98 8.42 5.34
N THR A 125 -1.21 7.41 5.78
CA THR A 125 -0.38 7.51 6.98
C THR A 125 1.11 7.58 6.68
N ALA A 126 1.58 7.02 5.56
CA ALA A 126 2.99 6.87 5.24
C ALA A 126 3.61 8.12 4.61
N PHE A 127 2.87 8.81 3.74
CA PHE A 127 3.36 10.02 3.06
C PHE A 127 3.33 11.25 3.97
N GLU A 128 4.18 12.25 3.67
CA GLU A 128 4.15 13.53 4.41
C GLU A 128 2.77 14.18 4.28
N LYS A 129 2.23 14.16 3.06
CA LYS A 129 0.85 14.51 2.76
C LYS A 129 0.32 13.60 1.68
N PHE A 130 -0.97 13.31 1.77
CA PHE A 130 -1.69 12.49 0.81
C PHE A 130 -3.07 13.09 0.55
N TRP A 131 -3.47 13.11 -0.72
CA TRP A 131 -4.77 13.55 -1.18
C TRP A 131 -5.34 12.53 -2.14
N LEU A 132 -6.53 12.02 -1.86
CA LEU A 132 -7.33 11.23 -2.79
C LEU A 132 -8.63 12.00 -3.04
N TYR A 133 -8.78 12.54 -4.24
CA TYR A 133 -10.02 13.17 -4.66
C TYR A 133 -10.88 12.15 -5.39
N MET A 134 -12.11 11.95 -4.92
CA MET A 134 -13.07 11.05 -5.52
C MET A 134 -14.34 11.82 -5.90
N ALA A 135 -14.75 11.72 -7.15
CA ALA A 135 -16.05 12.18 -7.61
C ALA A 135 -17.06 11.05 -7.44
N ILE A 136 -18.20 11.35 -6.81
CA ILE A 136 -19.26 10.42 -6.49
C ILE A 136 -20.55 10.89 -7.16
N ASP A 137 -21.23 9.97 -7.83
CA ASP A 137 -22.59 10.17 -8.31
C ASP A 137 -23.56 10.22 -7.13
N GLU A 138 -24.24 11.36 -6.94
CA GLU A 138 -25.14 11.55 -5.80
C GLU A 138 -26.42 10.73 -5.89
N GLU A 139 -26.81 10.29 -7.10
CA GLU A 139 -28.01 9.48 -7.29
C GLU A 139 -27.81 8.03 -6.85
N ASN A 140 -26.68 7.44 -7.25
CA ASN A 140 -26.35 6.02 -7.02
C ASN A 140 -25.39 5.81 -5.85
N ASP A 141 -24.77 6.88 -5.34
CA ASP A 141 -23.70 6.88 -4.33
C ASP A 141 -22.45 6.08 -4.75
N GLU A 142 -22.13 6.09 -6.04
CA GLU A 142 -21.02 5.33 -6.63
C GLU A 142 -19.84 6.23 -7.01
N CYS A 143 -18.62 5.72 -6.85
CA CYS A 143 -17.41 6.38 -7.35
C CYS A 143 -17.39 6.40 -8.90
N VAL A 144 -17.29 7.58 -9.49
CA VAL A 144 -17.24 7.73 -10.96
C VAL A 144 -15.87 8.15 -11.49
N SER A 145 -15.05 8.77 -10.66
CA SER A 145 -13.68 9.16 -11.03
C SER A 145 -12.84 9.42 -9.78
N VAL A 146 -11.54 9.17 -9.88
CA VAL A 146 -10.60 9.35 -8.78
C VAL A 146 -9.24 9.83 -9.29
N VAL A 147 -8.50 10.50 -8.41
CA VAL A 147 -7.09 10.85 -8.57
C VAL A 147 -6.44 10.97 -7.20
N SER A 148 -5.22 10.46 -7.04
CA SER A 148 -4.42 10.65 -5.84
C SER A 148 -3.17 11.49 -6.09
N LEU A 149 -2.69 12.11 -5.03
CA LEU A 149 -1.45 12.88 -4.97
C LEU A 149 -0.75 12.56 -3.64
N ALA A 150 0.55 12.31 -3.68
CA ALA A 150 1.39 12.21 -2.49
C ALA A 150 2.50 13.26 -2.53
N LEU A 151 2.97 13.67 -1.35
CA LEU A 151 4.14 14.52 -1.18
C LEU A 151 5.24 13.77 -0.42
N GLN A 152 6.45 13.83 -0.96
CA GLN A 152 7.68 13.37 -0.33
C GLN A 152 8.78 14.42 -0.48
N ARG A 153 9.88 14.23 0.25
CA ARG A 153 11.07 15.07 0.18
C ARG A 153 12.33 14.25 0.17
N ASN A 154 13.37 14.75 -0.48
CA ASN A 154 14.71 14.24 -0.29
C ASN A 154 15.36 14.81 0.99
N SER A 155 16.59 14.39 1.27
CA SER A 155 17.39 14.83 2.42
C SER A 155 17.65 16.35 2.45
N ASP A 156 17.73 17.00 1.30
CA ASP A 156 17.86 18.46 1.16
C ASP A 156 16.53 19.22 1.35
N GLY A 157 15.43 18.50 1.58
CA GLY A 157 14.10 19.06 1.77
C GLY A 157 13.38 19.45 0.47
N LYS A 158 13.96 19.12 -0.69
CA LYS A 158 13.37 19.31 -2.02
C LYS A 158 12.13 18.44 -2.15
N LYS A 159 11.03 19.04 -2.62
CA LYS A 159 9.74 18.35 -2.72
C LYS A 159 9.62 17.60 -4.05
N LEU A 160 9.05 16.41 -3.96
CA LEU A 160 8.48 15.71 -5.09
C LEU A 160 7.04 15.34 -4.80
N TYR A 161 6.16 15.64 -5.75
CA TYR A 161 4.80 15.15 -5.76
C TYR A 161 4.66 13.96 -6.69
N SER A 162 3.88 12.94 -6.32
CA SER A 162 3.54 11.82 -7.22
C SER A 162 2.04 11.71 -7.41
N ILE A 163 1.58 11.62 -8.66
CA ILE A 163 0.18 11.39 -9.00
C ILE A 163 -0.05 9.91 -9.26
N GLY A 164 -1.14 9.40 -8.68
CA GLY A 164 -1.59 8.02 -8.80
C GLY A 164 -3.09 7.92 -9.00
N ASN A 165 -3.59 6.69 -9.15
CA ASN A 165 -5.01 6.35 -9.23
C ASN A 165 -5.85 7.30 -10.11
N TYR A 166 -5.32 7.76 -11.24
CA TYR A 166 -6.08 8.65 -12.14
C TYR A 166 -7.01 7.81 -13.03
N TYR A 167 -8.28 7.73 -12.63
CA TYR A 167 -9.26 6.88 -13.30
C TYR A 167 -10.61 7.57 -13.50
N CYS A 168 -11.31 7.16 -14.56
CA CYS A 168 -12.70 7.53 -14.83
C CYS A 168 -13.45 6.30 -15.33
N VAL A 169 -14.58 6.00 -14.67
CA VAL A 169 -15.53 4.99 -15.12
C VAL A 169 -15.95 5.28 -16.57
N PRO A 170 -15.95 4.29 -17.49
CA PRO A 170 -16.14 4.51 -18.93
C PRO A 170 -17.34 5.38 -19.31
N GLU A 171 -18.50 5.16 -18.70
CA GLU A 171 -19.76 5.87 -18.94
C GLU A 171 -19.69 7.35 -18.53
N TRP A 172 -18.69 7.70 -17.72
CA TRP A 172 -18.44 9.05 -17.24
C TRP A 172 -17.31 9.77 -17.98
N ARG A 173 -16.61 9.10 -18.89
CA ARG A 173 -15.54 9.68 -19.72
C ARG A 173 -16.10 10.76 -20.66
N GLY A 174 -15.23 11.69 -21.07
CA GLY A 174 -15.60 12.81 -21.94
C GLY A 174 -16.44 13.92 -21.28
N LYS A 175 -16.90 13.75 -20.03
CA LYS A 175 -17.72 14.74 -19.30
C LYS A 175 -16.91 15.78 -18.52
N GLY A 176 -15.57 15.74 -18.61
CA GLY A 176 -14.66 16.69 -17.97
C GLY A 176 -14.47 16.54 -16.45
N ILE A 177 -15.01 15.49 -15.83
CA ILE A 177 -14.96 15.24 -14.38
C ILE A 177 -13.50 15.02 -13.93
N SER A 178 -12.82 14.02 -14.48
CA SER A 178 -11.45 13.66 -14.09
C SER A 178 -10.47 14.79 -14.33
N ASN A 179 -10.65 15.57 -15.41
CA ASN A 179 -9.82 16.75 -15.66
C ASN A 179 -9.96 17.81 -14.55
N LYS A 180 -11.15 17.99 -13.96
CA LYS A 180 -11.32 18.90 -12.82
C LYS A 180 -10.59 18.39 -11.58
N LEU A 181 -10.63 17.09 -11.33
CA LEU A 181 -9.88 16.47 -10.23
C LEU A 181 -8.37 16.61 -10.45
N PHE A 182 -7.89 16.33 -11.66
CA PHE A 182 -6.47 16.45 -12.02
C PHE A 182 -5.97 17.90 -11.86
N VAL A 183 -6.72 18.88 -12.37
CA VAL A 183 -6.39 20.30 -12.17
C VAL A 183 -6.37 20.67 -10.69
N GLN A 184 -7.25 20.07 -9.87
CA GLN A 184 -7.27 20.32 -8.44
C GLN A 184 -6.01 19.79 -7.74
N VAL A 185 -5.55 18.57 -8.06
CA VAL A 185 -4.29 18.06 -7.48
C VAL A 185 -3.08 18.88 -7.94
N MET A 186 -3.06 19.33 -9.20
CA MET A 186 -1.98 20.18 -9.71
C MET A 186 -1.88 21.55 -9.02
N LYS A 187 -2.96 22.06 -8.40
CA LYS A 187 -2.87 23.27 -7.56
C LYS A 187 -2.03 23.03 -6.31
N HIS A 188 -2.04 21.83 -5.74
CA HIS A 188 -1.19 21.48 -4.58
C HIS A 188 0.27 21.35 -4.96
N VAL A 189 0.55 20.87 -6.19
CA VAL A 189 1.91 20.81 -6.77
C VAL A 189 2.48 22.20 -6.97
N GLY A 190 1.70 23.13 -7.53
CA GLY A 190 2.10 24.51 -7.74
C GLY A 190 3.34 24.63 -8.64
N LYS A 191 4.47 25.09 -8.07
CA LYS A 191 5.74 25.27 -8.79
C LYS A 191 6.75 24.15 -8.50
N GLU A 192 6.37 23.10 -7.80
CA GLU A 192 7.28 22.02 -7.43
C GLU A 192 7.38 20.99 -8.57
N ASN A 193 8.33 20.06 -8.48
CA ASN A 193 8.38 18.93 -9.41
C ASN A 193 7.28 17.93 -9.06
N CYS A 194 6.76 17.27 -10.09
CA CYS A 194 5.74 16.23 -9.97
C CYS A 194 5.98 15.14 -10.98
N THR A 195 5.72 13.91 -10.55
CA THR A 195 5.90 12.69 -11.33
C THR A 195 4.65 11.81 -11.38
N LEU A 196 4.58 10.93 -12.36
CA LEU A 196 3.61 9.84 -12.48
C LEU A 196 4.15 8.70 -13.34
N PHE A 197 3.58 7.50 -13.17
CA PHE A 197 3.70 6.41 -14.13
C PHE A 197 2.59 6.54 -15.18
N GLY A 198 2.95 6.97 -16.38
CA GLY A 198 2.03 7.11 -17.48
C GLY A 198 1.84 5.79 -18.21
N ALA A 199 0.65 5.21 -18.11
CA ALA A 199 0.27 4.05 -18.92
C ALA A 199 0.49 4.36 -20.42
N VAL A 200 0.84 3.35 -21.24
CA VAL A 200 1.14 3.52 -22.68
C VAL A 200 0.13 4.43 -23.39
N GLU A 201 -1.16 4.15 -23.22
CA GLU A 201 -2.25 4.89 -23.87
C GLU A 201 -2.41 6.33 -23.35
N MET A 202 -1.98 6.59 -22.12
CA MET A 202 -2.15 7.87 -21.43
C MET A 202 -0.90 8.75 -21.47
N SER A 203 0.27 8.18 -21.78
CA SER A 203 1.55 8.87 -21.67
C SER A 203 1.62 10.15 -22.51
N SER A 204 1.16 10.08 -23.76
CA SER A 204 1.08 11.25 -24.64
C SER A 204 0.13 12.32 -24.10
N LEU A 205 -1.01 11.92 -23.53
CA LEU A 205 -1.98 12.86 -22.97
C LEU A 205 -1.38 13.61 -21.77
N TYR A 206 -0.69 12.91 -20.88
CA TYR A 206 -0.01 13.54 -19.74
C TYR A 206 1.03 14.57 -20.20
N ALA A 207 1.79 14.24 -21.24
CA ALA A 207 2.79 15.15 -21.80
C ALA A 207 2.16 16.42 -22.40
N THR A 208 1.18 16.26 -23.30
CA THR A 208 0.64 17.39 -24.07
C THR A 208 -0.35 18.23 -23.28
N ARG A 209 -1.10 17.62 -22.34
CA ARG A 209 -2.17 18.31 -21.60
C ARG A 209 -1.73 18.81 -20.24
N PHE A 210 -0.81 18.09 -19.58
CA PHE A 210 -0.45 18.34 -18.18
C PHE A 210 1.05 18.59 -17.97
N ASN A 211 1.81 18.73 -19.06
CA ASN A 211 3.25 19.05 -19.05
C ASN A 211 4.13 17.98 -18.38
N PHE A 212 3.70 16.72 -18.33
CA PHE A 212 4.56 15.60 -17.94
C PHE A 212 5.41 15.15 -19.13
N SER A 213 6.18 16.07 -19.70
CA SER A 213 6.89 15.90 -20.98
C SER A 213 8.33 15.43 -20.82
N ILE A 214 8.87 15.45 -19.60
CA ILE A 214 10.20 14.92 -19.29
C ILE A 214 10.03 13.45 -18.92
N MET A 215 10.68 12.53 -19.64
CA MET A 215 10.43 11.10 -19.48
C MET A 215 11.71 10.30 -19.59
N ASN A 216 11.78 9.17 -18.89
CA ASN A 216 12.90 8.25 -19.03
C ASN A 216 12.98 7.70 -20.46
N GLU A 217 14.18 7.33 -20.91
CA GLU A 217 14.39 6.77 -22.26
C GLU A 217 13.83 5.35 -22.42
N TYR A 218 13.56 4.70 -21.29
CA TYR A 218 13.19 3.31 -21.17
C TYR A 218 11.75 3.17 -20.64
N TRP A 219 11.14 1.99 -20.78
CA TRP A 219 9.79 1.70 -20.30
C TRP A 219 9.83 0.83 -19.04
N HIS A 220 8.73 0.85 -18.30
CA HIS A 220 8.47 -0.17 -17.30
C HIS A 220 7.53 -1.20 -17.89
N ASN A 221 7.99 -2.44 -17.88
CA ASN A 221 7.22 -3.56 -18.35
C ASN A 221 6.39 -4.12 -17.20
N PHE A 222 5.17 -4.52 -17.52
CA PHE A 222 4.38 -5.39 -16.67
C PHE A 222 4.74 -6.84 -17.02
N ALA A 223 4.98 -7.66 -16.00
CA ALA A 223 5.14 -9.09 -16.15
C ALA A 223 4.08 -9.84 -15.34
N ASP A 224 3.62 -10.94 -15.92
CA ASP A 224 2.60 -11.82 -15.37
C ASP A 224 3.06 -13.27 -15.48
N MET A 225 2.83 -14.02 -14.42
CA MET A 225 3.20 -15.43 -14.30
C MET A 225 2.06 -16.15 -13.61
N ASP A 226 1.59 -17.25 -14.19
CA ASP A 226 0.66 -18.12 -13.51
C ASP A 226 1.32 -18.71 -12.26
N ALA A 227 0.61 -18.67 -11.13
CA ALA A 227 1.19 -19.17 -9.88
C ALA A 227 1.52 -20.67 -9.96
N ALA A 228 0.84 -21.42 -10.84
CA ALA A 228 1.07 -22.83 -11.09
C ALA A 228 2.44 -23.12 -11.72
N ASP A 229 3.02 -22.15 -12.44
CA ASP A 229 4.34 -22.25 -13.06
C ASP A 229 5.48 -21.78 -12.15
N LEU A 230 5.15 -21.22 -10.97
CA LEU A 230 6.15 -20.71 -10.06
C LEU A 230 7.02 -21.83 -9.48
N VAL A 231 8.33 -21.65 -9.60
CA VAL A 231 9.36 -22.49 -9.00
C VAL A 231 10.15 -21.70 -7.97
N ILE A 232 10.47 -22.33 -6.85
CA ILE A 232 11.36 -21.75 -5.85
C ILE A 232 12.79 -21.98 -6.33
N PRO A 233 13.56 -20.93 -6.70
CA PRO A 233 14.92 -21.12 -7.18
C PRO A 233 15.84 -21.61 -6.06
N ALA A 234 16.96 -22.23 -6.44
CA ALA A 234 17.99 -22.61 -5.50
C ALA A 234 18.63 -21.35 -4.86
N MET A 235 18.89 -21.40 -3.56
CA MET A 235 19.59 -20.33 -2.85
C MET A 235 21.04 -20.25 -3.33
N PRO A 236 21.51 -19.13 -3.88
CA PRO A 236 22.91 -18.96 -4.26
C PRO A 236 23.84 -18.98 -3.03
N ASN A 237 25.07 -19.47 -3.22
CA ASN A 237 26.09 -19.48 -2.17
C ASN A 237 26.55 -18.06 -1.81
N GLY A 238 27.01 -17.86 -0.57
CA GLY A 238 27.55 -16.58 -0.11
C GLY A 238 26.51 -15.52 0.25
N PHE A 239 25.22 -15.87 0.21
CA PHE A 239 24.11 -15.00 0.61
C PHE A 239 23.34 -15.57 1.79
N THR A 240 22.84 -14.67 2.64
CA THR A 240 21.93 -15.00 3.74
C THR A 240 20.70 -14.11 3.64
N CYS A 241 19.52 -14.72 3.54
CA CYS A 241 18.24 -14.01 3.56
C CYS A 241 17.56 -14.18 4.91
N LYS A 242 17.02 -13.11 5.46
CA LYS A 242 16.25 -13.15 6.71
C LYS A 242 15.03 -12.23 6.67
N LYS A 243 14.11 -12.48 7.60
CA LYS A 243 13.03 -11.54 7.91
C LYS A 243 13.65 -10.24 8.42
N ILE A 244 13.04 -9.11 8.06
CA ILE A 244 13.45 -7.80 8.55
C ILE A 244 13.02 -7.67 10.01
N GLU A 245 13.97 -7.35 10.88
CA GLU A 245 13.76 -7.13 12.31
C GLU A 245 13.99 -5.65 12.68
N GLU A 246 13.62 -5.25 13.90
CA GLU A 246 13.65 -3.83 14.29
C GLU A 246 15.06 -3.21 14.22
N ASN A 247 16.10 -4.00 14.50
CA ASN A 247 17.50 -3.58 14.43
C ASN A 247 18.05 -3.49 13.00
N ASP A 248 17.30 -3.92 11.98
CA ASP A 248 17.73 -3.87 10.58
C ASP A 248 17.34 -2.56 9.88
N TRP A 249 16.34 -1.85 10.39
CA TRP A 249 15.72 -0.72 9.68
C TRP A 249 16.69 0.38 9.30
N GLU A 250 17.61 0.77 10.19
CA GLU A 250 18.55 1.85 9.88
C GLU A 250 19.46 1.49 8.69
N LYS A 251 20.05 0.29 8.71
CA LYS A 251 20.91 -0.18 7.60
C LYS A 251 20.12 -0.42 6.32
N LEU A 252 18.87 -0.87 6.43
CA LEU A 252 17.99 -1.04 5.28
C LEU A 252 17.66 0.32 4.66
N HIS A 253 17.38 1.34 5.47
CA HIS A 253 17.15 2.70 4.99
C HIS A 253 18.40 3.31 4.34
N GLU A 254 19.59 3.11 4.93
CA GLU A 254 20.85 3.51 4.29
C GLU A 254 21.02 2.84 2.91
N TYR A 255 20.63 1.58 2.77
CA TYR A 255 20.65 0.89 1.47
C TYR A 255 19.58 1.44 0.50
N ASP A 256 18.35 1.65 0.95
CA ASP A 256 17.25 2.23 0.16
C ASP A 256 17.60 3.63 -0.37
N GLU A 257 18.30 4.44 0.43
CA GLU A 257 18.79 5.77 0.04
C GLU A 257 19.82 5.71 -1.10
N THR A 258 20.47 4.56 -1.33
CA THR A 258 21.32 4.35 -2.53
C THR A 258 20.53 4.07 -3.80
N ILE A 259 19.22 3.85 -3.69
CA ILE A 259 18.30 3.56 -4.78
C ILE A 259 17.43 4.77 -5.08
N CYS A 260 16.88 5.41 -4.04
CA CYS A 260 16.01 6.59 -4.15
C CYS A 260 16.39 7.60 -3.07
N ASP A 261 16.67 8.84 -3.47
CA ASP A 261 17.09 9.92 -2.57
C ASP A 261 15.94 10.53 -1.74
N LEU A 262 14.69 10.14 -2.02
CA LEU A 262 13.54 10.54 -1.22
C LEU A 262 13.55 9.85 0.14
N ASN A 263 13.11 10.57 1.17
CA ASN A 263 12.87 10.01 2.47
C ASN A 263 11.62 9.11 2.42
N ARG A 264 11.84 7.82 2.20
CA ARG A 264 10.81 6.78 2.17
C ARG A 264 10.78 5.94 3.44
N ARG A 265 11.46 6.36 4.51
CA ARG A 265 11.66 5.52 5.71
C ARG A 265 10.35 5.01 6.30
N LYS A 266 9.40 5.92 6.53
CA LYS A 266 8.05 5.59 7.03
C LYS A 266 7.28 4.70 6.06
N TYR A 267 7.31 5.04 4.78
CA TYR A 267 6.62 4.28 3.72
C TYR A 267 7.15 2.86 3.61
N MET A 268 8.47 2.67 3.48
CA MET A 268 9.08 1.34 3.37
C MET A 268 8.84 0.50 4.61
N LYS A 269 8.98 1.09 5.81
CA LYS A 269 8.68 0.37 7.06
C LYS A 269 7.23 -0.10 7.10
N SER A 270 6.27 0.76 6.80
CA SER A 270 4.85 0.39 6.75
C SER A 270 4.55 -0.64 5.65
N ASN A 271 5.08 -0.43 4.44
CA ASN A 271 4.82 -1.26 3.27
C ASN A 271 5.31 -2.71 3.46
N LEU A 272 6.53 -2.87 3.96
CA LEU A 272 7.18 -4.17 4.16
C LEU A 272 6.68 -4.89 5.44
N SER A 273 6.09 -4.17 6.39
CA SER A 273 5.58 -4.74 7.65
C SER A 273 4.08 -5.01 7.66
N THR A 274 3.35 -4.60 6.61
CA THR A 274 1.89 -4.78 6.54
C THR A 274 1.54 -6.27 6.41
N ALA A 275 0.49 -6.69 7.12
CA ALA A 275 0.00 -8.08 7.06
C ALA A 275 -0.28 -8.52 5.61
N GLY A 276 -0.04 -9.80 5.32
CA GLY A 276 -0.10 -10.32 3.95
C GLY A 276 1.13 -9.97 3.10
N THR A 277 2.23 -9.54 3.71
CA THR A 277 3.50 -9.24 3.02
C THR A 277 4.60 -10.16 3.50
N ILE A 278 5.30 -10.81 2.56
CA ILE A 278 6.52 -11.57 2.84
C ILE A 278 7.70 -10.72 2.40
N ALA A 279 8.26 -9.96 3.33
CA ALA A 279 9.44 -9.13 3.11
C ALA A 279 10.72 -9.80 3.62
N ARG A 280 11.82 -9.66 2.87
CA ARG A 280 13.15 -10.16 3.23
C ARG A 280 14.21 -9.11 2.90
N LEU A 281 15.29 -9.15 3.67
CA LEU A 281 16.56 -8.55 3.28
C LEU A 281 17.57 -9.66 2.98
N VAL A 282 18.56 -9.35 2.15
CA VAL A 282 19.67 -10.23 1.85
C VAL A 282 20.99 -9.57 2.22
N THR A 283 21.87 -10.33 2.88
CA THR A 283 23.25 -9.94 3.15
C THR A 283 24.23 -10.84 2.43
N ASN A 284 25.39 -10.29 2.06
CA ASN A 284 26.53 -11.07 1.57
C ASN A 284 27.35 -11.68 2.73
N GLU A 285 28.45 -12.36 2.43
CA GLU A 285 29.37 -12.98 3.41
C GLU A 285 29.99 -11.98 4.40
N THR A 286 30.07 -10.70 4.04
CA THR A 286 30.57 -9.64 4.94
C THR A 286 29.48 -9.09 5.87
N GLY A 287 28.25 -9.61 5.78
CA GLY A 287 27.09 -9.10 6.53
C GLY A 287 26.56 -7.76 6.04
N LYS A 288 26.99 -7.28 4.86
CA LYS A 288 26.47 -6.05 4.24
C LYS A 288 25.12 -6.36 3.60
N ILE A 289 24.12 -5.49 3.79
CA ILE A 289 22.86 -5.56 3.04
C ILE A 289 23.15 -5.29 1.56
N VAL A 290 22.75 -6.23 0.70
CA VAL A 290 22.95 -6.16 -0.76
C VAL A 290 21.62 -6.26 -1.51
N GLY A 291 20.50 -6.16 -0.79
CA GLY A 291 19.17 -6.15 -1.37
C GLY A 291 18.08 -6.32 -0.33
N PHE A 292 16.86 -5.97 -0.73
CA PHE A 292 15.63 -6.32 -0.03
C PHE A 292 14.48 -6.41 -1.03
N GLY A 293 13.43 -7.14 -0.66
CA GLY A 293 12.24 -7.22 -1.49
C GLY A 293 11.06 -7.80 -0.74
N ALA A 294 9.90 -7.71 -1.37
CA ALA A 294 8.66 -8.23 -0.83
C ALA A 294 7.71 -8.74 -1.91
N ILE A 295 6.98 -9.79 -1.56
CA ILE A 295 5.74 -10.16 -2.25
C ILE A 295 4.56 -9.84 -1.33
N LYS A 296 3.57 -9.17 -1.90
CA LYS A 296 2.31 -8.75 -1.27
C LYS A 296 1.17 -9.64 -1.76
N MET A 297 0.31 -10.10 -0.85
CA MET A 297 -0.93 -10.80 -1.18
C MET A 297 -2.03 -9.76 -1.39
N ALA A 298 -2.50 -9.61 -2.63
CA ALA A 298 -3.44 -8.58 -3.02
C ALA A 298 -4.87 -9.11 -3.20
N THR A 299 -5.79 -8.21 -3.55
CA THR A 299 -7.12 -8.57 -4.05
C THR A 299 -7.03 -9.41 -5.33
N GLY A 300 -8.10 -10.12 -5.69
CA GLY A 300 -8.09 -10.99 -6.87
C GLY A 300 -7.28 -12.29 -6.71
N ASN A 301 -6.84 -12.64 -5.50
CA ASN A 301 -6.00 -13.81 -5.22
C ASN A 301 -4.64 -13.75 -5.95
N GLU A 302 -4.09 -12.55 -6.12
CA GLU A 302 -2.81 -12.32 -6.81
C GLU A 302 -1.67 -12.00 -5.84
N LEU A 303 -0.45 -12.31 -6.28
CA LEU A 303 0.79 -11.93 -5.64
C LEU A 303 1.42 -10.76 -6.39
N ILE A 304 1.94 -9.77 -5.66
CA ILE A 304 2.62 -8.61 -6.25
C ILE A 304 4.04 -8.52 -5.72
N LEU A 305 5.03 -8.72 -6.60
CA LEU A 305 6.44 -8.49 -6.29
C LEU A 305 6.74 -6.99 -6.39
N ALA A 306 6.74 -6.31 -5.23
CA ALA A 306 6.92 -4.88 -5.14
C ALA A 306 7.28 -4.41 -3.71
N PRO A 307 8.48 -3.88 -3.44
CA PRO A 307 9.63 -3.79 -4.34
C PRO A 307 10.45 -5.08 -4.42
N LEU A 308 11.37 -5.13 -5.39
CA LEU A 308 12.53 -6.02 -5.35
C LEU A 308 13.78 -5.25 -5.79
N TYR A 309 14.69 -5.01 -4.85
CA TYR A 309 15.94 -4.31 -5.10
C TYR A 309 17.15 -5.16 -4.70
N ALA A 310 18.18 -5.21 -5.54
CA ALA A 310 19.36 -6.03 -5.32
C ALA A 310 20.60 -5.48 -6.02
N GLU A 311 21.79 -5.68 -5.46
CA GLU A 311 23.07 -5.28 -6.08
C GLU A 311 23.51 -6.22 -7.23
N SER A 312 22.91 -7.42 -7.33
CA SER A 312 23.25 -8.42 -8.35
C SER A 312 22.10 -9.40 -8.60
N PHE A 313 22.20 -10.13 -9.72
CA PHE A 313 21.30 -11.22 -10.07
C PHE A 313 21.22 -12.31 -8.99
N ASP A 314 22.36 -12.68 -8.39
CA ASP A 314 22.40 -13.70 -7.33
C ASP A 314 21.71 -13.21 -6.05
N ALA A 315 21.89 -11.93 -5.69
CA ALA A 315 21.18 -11.33 -4.55
C ALA A 315 19.66 -11.29 -4.78
N ALA A 316 19.21 -10.95 -6.00
CA ALA A 316 17.80 -10.99 -6.37
C ALA A 316 17.25 -12.43 -6.34
N THR A 317 18.01 -13.41 -6.83
CA THR A 317 17.66 -14.83 -6.79
C THR A 317 17.55 -15.34 -5.36
N ALA A 318 18.49 -14.96 -4.47
CA ALA A 318 18.46 -15.30 -3.05
C ALA A 318 17.21 -14.74 -2.35
N LEU A 319 16.82 -13.50 -2.67
CA LEU A 319 15.57 -12.90 -2.18
C LEU A 319 14.36 -13.70 -2.65
N MET A 320 14.25 -13.99 -3.95
CA MET A 320 13.12 -14.75 -4.49
C MET A 320 13.02 -16.15 -3.90
N ALA A 321 14.14 -16.86 -3.75
CA ALA A 321 14.19 -18.16 -3.08
C ALA A 321 13.61 -18.09 -1.65
N SER A 322 14.00 -17.08 -0.88
CA SER A 322 13.55 -16.90 0.51
C SER A 322 12.10 -16.44 0.62
N ILE A 323 11.67 -15.52 -0.26
CA ILE A 323 10.34 -14.94 -0.26
C ILE A 323 9.31 -15.98 -0.70
N LEU A 324 9.51 -16.63 -1.86
CA LEU A 324 8.56 -17.63 -2.39
C LEU A 324 8.40 -18.80 -1.41
N LYS A 325 9.49 -19.28 -0.80
CA LYS A 325 9.45 -20.31 0.25
C LYS A 325 8.67 -19.88 1.50
N GLY A 326 8.58 -18.57 1.75
CA GLY A 326 7.84 -17.99 2.87
C GLY A 326 6.35 -17.80 2.60
N ILE A 327 5.86 -18.00 1.37
CA ILE A 327 4.45 -17.84 1.01
C ILE A 327 3.71 -19.17 1.28
N PRO A 328 2.73 -19.18 2.20
CA PRO A 328 1.93 -20.37 2.43
C PRO A 328 1.06 -20.67 1.21
N ASN A 329 0.97 -21.94 0.83
CA ASN A 329 0.17 -22.40 -0.32
C ASN A 329 0.44 -21.59 -1.60
N LEU A 330 1.71 -21.33 -1.92
CA LEU A 330 2.14 -20.52 -3.06
C LEU A 330 1.36 -20.82 -4.37
N LEU A 331 1.14 -22.09 -4.68
CA LEU A 331 0.47 -22.50 -5.93
C LEU A 331 -1.07 -22.38 -5.90
N SER A 332 -1.66 -21.91 -4.78
CA SER A 332 -3.10 -21.64 -4.67
C SER A 332 -3.50 -20.22 -5.06
N PHE A 333 -2.51 -19.34 -5.24
CA PHE A 333 -2.72 -18.02 -5.82
C PHE A 333 -3.02 -18.14 -7.32
N THR A 334 -3.56 -17.09 -7.93
CA THR A 334 -3.81 -17.08 -9.38
C THR A 334 -2.52 -16.80 -10.13
N SER A 335 -1.80 -15.75 -9.74
CA SER A 335 -0.66 -15.22 -10.48
C SER A 335 0.35 -14.52 -9.56
N LEU A 336 1.55 -14.30 -10.09
CA LEU A 336 2.54 -13.35 -9.58
C LEU A 336 2.77 -12.27 -10.64
N ILE A 337 2.53 -11.02 -10.27
CA ILE A 337 2.75 -9.86 -11.14
C ILE A 337 3.88 -8.98 -10.61
N THR A 338 4.57 -8.31 -11.53
CA THR A 338 5.56 -7.29 -11.18
C THR A 338 5.68 -6.24 -12.27
N ILE A 339 6.18 -5.06 -11.90
CA ILE A 339 6.50 -3.99 -12.82
C ILE A 339 7.97 -3.68 -12.66
N TYR A 340 8.70 -3.62 -13.77
CA TYR A 340 10.15 -3.49 -13.74
C TYR A 340 10.66 -2.64 -14.90
N PRO A 341 11.79 -1.93 -14.75
CA PRO A 341 12.38 -1.16 -15.83
C PRO A 341 12.98 -2.10 -16.90
N ASP A 342 12.64 -1.93 -18.17
CA ASP A 342 13.23 -2.69 -19.28
C ASP A 342 14.73 -2.37 -19.49
N ALA A 343 15.24 -1.31 -18.85
CA ALA A 343 16.66 -1.02 -18.72
C ALA A 343 17.44 -2.06 -17.88
N ASN A 344 16.76 -2.88 -17.08
CA ASN A 344 17.39 -3.95 -16.31
C ASN A 344 17.25 -5.32 -17.01
N ASN A 345 18.27 -5.69 -17.78
CA ASN A 345 18.32 -6.94 -18.55
C ASN A 345 18.34 -8.22 -17.69
N ASP A 346 18.57 -8.10 -16.39
CA ASP A 346 18.58 -9.24 -15.47
C ASP A 346 17.16 -9.66 -15.04
N VAL A 347 16.16 -8.79 -15.19
CA VAL A 347 14.79 -9.10 -14.74
C VAL A 347 14.16 -10.23 -15.57
N PRO A 348 14.16 -10.21 -16.92
CA PRO A 348 13.64 -11.33 -17.70
C PRO A 348 14.31 -12.67 -17.34
N ARG A 349 15.61 -12.65 -17.02
CA ARG A 349 16.35 -13.84 -16.58
C ARG A 349 15.84 -14.35 -15.23
N LEU A 350 15.53 -13.45 -14.31
CA LEU A 350 14.99 -13.80 -13.00
C LEU A 350 13.57 -14.34 -13.13
N LEU A 351 12.73 -13.69 -13.94
CA LEU A 351 11.36 -14.13 -14.21
C LEU A 351 11.34 -15.52 -14.86
N SER A 352 12.19 -15.75 -15.87
CA SER A 352 12.41 -17.06 -16.48
C SER A 352 12.77 -18.12 -15.44
N LEU A 353 13.71 -17.80 -14.54
CA LEU A 353 14.19 -18.70 -13.51
C LEU A 353 13.09 -19.09 -12.50
N ILE A 354 12.21 -18.15 -12.12
CA ILE A 354 11.15 -18.40 -11.12
C ILE A 354 9.85 -18.92 -11.73
N SER A 355 9.72 -18.96 -13.05
CA SER A 355 8.51 -19.40 -13.77
C SER A 355 8.77 -20.54 -14.76
N ASN A 356 10.00 -21.07 -14.81
CA ASN A 356 10.40 -22.06 -15.81
C ASN A 356 10.10 -21.59 -17.26
N ASP A 357 10.53 -20.36 -17.57
CA ASP A 357 10.30 -19.65 -18.84
C ASP A 357 8.82 -19.33 -19.17
N ASN A 358 7.87 -19.60 -18.25
CA ASN A 358 6.44 -19.35 -18.45
C ASN A 358 6.03 -18.00 -17.83
N PHE A 359 6.34 -16.91 -18.52
CA PHE A 359 5.85 -15.58 -18.16
C PHE A 359 5.54 -14.75 -19.41
N ASP A 360 4.56 -13.87 -19.27
CA ASP A 360 4.26 -12.85 -20.27
C ASP A 360 4.81 -11.50 -19.81
N SER A 361 5.30 -10.69 -20.75
CA SER A 361 5.70 -9.32 -20.45
C SER A 361 5.43 -8.36 -21.60
N HIS A 362 5.00 -7.15 -21.26
CA HIS A 362 4.72 -6.09 -22.20
C HIS A 362 4.98 -4.70 -21.60
N GLN A 363 5.23 -3.71 -22.46
CA GLN A 363 5.37 -2.32 -22.04
C GLN A 363 4.06 -1.82 -21.41
N ALA A 364 4.15 -1.29 -20.19
CA ALA A 364 2.97 -0.86 -19.46
C ALA A 364 3.02 0.62 -19.09
N TYR A 365 4.16 1.10 -18.59
CA TYR A 365 4.25 2.46 -18.04
C TYR A 365 5.54 3.17 -18.45
N ARG A 366 5.47 4.49 -18.56
CA ARG A 366 6.65 5.35 -18.66
C ARG A 366 6.65 6.31 -17.49
N HIS A 367 7.79 6.42 -16.82
CA HIS A 367 7.92 7.39 -15.73
C HIS A 367 8.08 8.80 -16.34
N GLN A 368 7.22 9.73 -15.93
CA GLN A 368 7.13 11.07 -16.51
C GLN A 368 7.13 12.14 -15.44
N PHE A 369 7.79 13.25 -15.73
CA PHE A 369 8.01 14.36 -14.84
C PHE A 369 7.63 15.68 -15.49
N THR A 370 7.34 16.66 -14.63
CA THR A 370 6.96 18.01 -15.05
C THR A 370 8.14 18.98 -15.17
N LYS A 371 9.24 18.76 -14.43
CA LYS A 371 10.37 19.72 -14.37
C LYS A 371 11.75 19.10 -14.47
N GLU A 372 11.97 18.00 -13.77
CA GLU A 372 13.27 17.34 -13.72
C GLU A 372 13.05 15.85 -13.52
N MET A 373 13.91 15.07 -14.15
CA MET A 373 13.96 13.63 -13.98
C MET A 373 14.71 13.29 -12.70
N MET A 374 14.31 12.20 -12.06
CA MET A 374 15.08 11.59 -10.99
C MET A 374 15.94 10.47 -11.55
N ASP A 375 17.14 10.33 -10.99
CA ASP A 375 18.06 9.27 -11.35
C ASP A 375 17.90 8.10 -10.37
N PHE A 376 17.66 6.90 -10.90
CA PHE A 376 17.63 5.68 -10.10
C PHE A 376 18.54 4.63 -10.73
N PRO A 377 19.24 3.83 -9.92
CA PRO A 377 20.14 2.80 -10.42
C PRO A 377 19.33 1.63 -10.99
N GLN A 378 18.87 1.74 -12.23
CA GLN A 378 17.95 0.77 -12.88
C GLN A 378 18.43 -0.68 -12.78
N HIS A 379 19.74 -0.91 -12.89
CA HIS A 379 20.37 -2.21 -12.75
C HIS A 379 20.15 -2.89 -11.37
N LYS A 380 19.74 -2.12 -10.35
CA LYS A 380 19.37 -2.65 -9.02
C LYS A 380 17.88 -2.90 -8.85
N ILE A 381 17.04 -2.43 -9.76
CA ILE A 381 15.58 -2.47 -9.65
C ILE A 381 15.06 -3.68 -10.42
N TYR A 382 14.63 -4.71 -9.70
CA TYR A 382 14.02 -5.91 -10.26
C TYR A 382 12.49 -5.88 -10.20
N GLY A 383 11.93 -5.04 -9.33
CA GLY A 383 10.52 -4.70 -9.27
C GLY A 383 10.33 -3.36 -8.56
N THR A 384 9.51 -2.46 -9.11
CA THR A 384 9.19 -1.15 -8.52
C THR A 384 8.42 -1.32 -7.20
N ASP A 385 8.42 -0.32 -6.32
CA ASP A 385 7.71 -0.41 -5.04
C ASP A 385 6.18 -0.36 -5.15
N GLU A 386 5.69 0.35 -6.17
CA GLU A 386 4.30 0.35 -6.66
C GLU A 386 4.20 1.15 -7.99
N VAL A 387 3.01 1.60 -8.40
CA VAL A 387 2.83 2.51 -9.57
C VAL A 387 2.02 3.77 -9.29
N SER A 388 1.19 3.80 -8.25
CA SER A 388 0.38 4.98 -7.96
C SER A 388 1.21 6.10 -7.35
N HIS A 389 2.12 5.78 -6.44
CA HIS A 389 2.99 6.78 -5.79
C HIS A 389 4.46 6.38 -5.73
N SER A 390 4.85 5.44 -6.57
CA SER A 390 6.25 5.06 -6.70
C SER A 390 7.07 6.22 -7.25
N PRO A 391 8.18 6.56 -6.59
CA PRO A 391 9.18 7.39 -7.21
C PRO A 391 10.14 6.57 -8.07
N CYS A 392 10.28 5.24 -7.93
CA CYS A 392 11.34 4.47 -8.61
C CYS A 392 10.92 3.11 -9.16
#